data_AF-A0A2M9P8P9-F1
#
_entry.id   AF-A0A2M9P8P9-F1
#
_cell.length_a   1.000
_cell.length_b   1.000
_cell.length_c   1.000
_cell.angle_alpha   90.00
_cell.angle_beta   90.00
_cell.angle_gamma   90.00
#
_symmetry.space_group_name_H-M   'P 1'
#
loop_
_entity.id
_entity.type
_entity.pdbx_description
1 polymer ?
#
loop_
_entity_poly.entity_id
_entity_poly.type
_entity_poly.pdbx_seq_one_letter_code
_entity_poly.pdbx_strand_id
1 'polypeptide(L)'
;MTTDFSGGRAITFFNEMYDGDAVRPAYQAVQEWVQQTPSDSIAQKKQEAEALFRRIGITFAVYGEGGDVERLIPFDMMPRVFTEREWRRLERGVKQRARALNAFLYDVYHRAEIIRA
;
A
#
# COMPACT_ATOMS: atom_id res chain seq x y z
N MET A 1 -9.15 2.16 -31.87
CA MET A 1 -10.13 1.62 -30.91
C MET A 1 -9.81 2.28 -29.58
N THR A 2 -10.34 3.49 -29.41
CA THR A 2 -10.09 4.36 -28.26
C THR A 2 -10.89 3.80 -27.09
N THR A 3 -10.22 3.18 -26.14
CA THR A 3 -10.84 2.74 -24.89
C THR A 3 -11.17 3.98 -24.08
N ASP A 4 -12.44 4.34 -24.15
CA ASP A 4 -13.08 5.40 -23.41
C ASP A 4 -13.10 5.02 -21.91
N PHE A 5 -12.29 5.69 -21.10
CA PHE A 5 -12.33 5.60 -19.63
C PHE A 5 -13.43 6.51 -19.04
N SER A 6 -14.46 6.84 -19.82
CA SER A 6 -15.69 7.52 -19.36
C SER A 6 -16.61 6.59 -18.58
N GLY A 7 -16.08 6.01 -17.50
CA GLY A 7 -16.81 5.29 -16.46
C GLY A 7 -16.48 5.88 -15.10
N GLY A 8 -16.42 7.21 -15.00
CA GLY A 8 -16.07 7.94 -13.79
C GLY A 8 -17.12 7.75 -12.72
N ARG A 9 -17.03 6.65 -11.97
CA ARG A 9 -17.76 6.48 -10.72
C ARG A 9 -17.31 7.65 -9.83
N ALA A 10 -18.21 8.58 -9.54
CA ALA A 10 -17.93 9.72 -8.68
C ALA A 10 -17.23 9.20 -7.41
N ILE A 11 -16.00 9.65 -7.17
CA ILE A 11 -15.22 9.19 -6.03
C ILE A 11 -15.89 9.77 -4.78
N THR A 12 -16.64 8.95 -4.05
CA THR A 12 -17.40 9.37 -2.85
C THR A 12 -16.59 9.29 -1.56
N PHE A 13 -15.32 8.89 -1.64
CA PHE A 13 -14.42 8.67 -0.52
C PHE A 13 -13.06 9.35 -0.76
N PHE A 14 -12.24 9.47 0.28
CA PHE A 14 -10.89 10.04 0.11
C PHE A 14 -10.07 9.21 -0.88
N ASN A 15 -9.47 9.87 -1.86
CA ASN A 15 -8.55 9.28 -2.82
C ASN A 15 -7.18 9.95 -2.74
N GLU A 16 -6.13 9.13 -2.79
CA GLU A 16 -4.74 9.58 -2.66
C GLU A 16 -4.27 10.40 -3.86
N MET A 17 -4.74 10.07 -5.07
CA MET A 17 -4.35 10.75 -6.30
C MET A 17 -5.28 11.91 -6.64
N TYR A 18 -6.57 11.76 -6.41
CA TYR A 18 -7.60 12.70 -6.85
C TYR A 18 -8.27 13.44 -5.69
N ASP A 19 -8.57 14.71 -5.92
CA ASP A 19 -9.41 15.56 -5.08
C ASP A 19 -10.57 16.10 -5.95
N GLY A 20 -11.70 15.39 -5.94
CA GLY A 20 -12.70 15.52 -7.00
C GLY A 20 -12.09 15.10 -8.34
N ASP A 21 -12.12 15.98 -9.34
CA ASP A 21 -11.53 15.73 -10.66
C ASP A 21 -10.06 16.20 -10.77
N ALA A 22 -9.52 16.87 -9.75
CA ALA A 22 -8.17 17.40 -9.77
C ALA A 22 -7.14 16.40 -9.23
N VAL A 23 -5.96 16.30 -9.86
CA VAL A 23 -4.85 15.49 -9.33
C VAL A 23 -4.11 16.25 -8.23
N ARG A 24 -3.92 15.59 -7.09
CA ARG A 24 -3.19 16.14 -5.95
C ARG A 24 -1.73 16.39 -6.33
N PRO A 25 -1.09 17.47 -5.84
CA PRO A 25 0.29 17.81 -6.20
C PRO A 25 1.30 16.67 -6.00
N ALA A 26 1.15 15.89 -4.93
CA ALA A 26 2.03 14.75 -4.64
C ALA A 26 2.01 13.66 -5.73
N TYR A 27 0.94 13.59 -6.53
CA TYR A 27 0.74 12.59 -7.57
C TYR A 27 0.97 13.11 -9.00
N GLN A 28 1.30 14.38 -9.20
CA GLN A 28 1.49 14.96 -10.54
C GLN A 28 2.54 14.20 -11.36
N ALA A 29 3.72 13.96 -10.77
CA ALA A 29 4.79 13.21 -11.45
C ALA A 29 4.38 11.76 -11.79
N VAL A 30 3.56 11.14 -10.94
CA VAL A 30 3.03 9.79 -11.20
C VAL A 30 2.03 9.84 -12.35
N GLN A 31 1.12 10.82 -12.36
CA GLN A 31 0.15 11.01 -13.44
C GLN A 31 0.85 11.22 -14.79
N GLU A 32 1.84 12.12 -14.82
CA GLU A 32 2.63 12.41 -16.01
C GLU A 32 3.34 11.16 -16.52
N TRP A 33 3.98 10.40 -15.63
CA TRP A 33 4.62 9.14 -15.99
C TRP A 33 3.62 8.13 -16.56
N VAL A 34 2.44 7.97 -15.95
CA VAL A 34 1.39 7.07 -16.45
C VAL A 34 0.91 7.50 -17.84
N GLN A 35 0.72 8.81 -18.07
CA GLN A 35 0.26 9.33 -19.37
C GLN A 35 1.31 9.17 -20.48
N GLN A 36 2.60 9.25 -20.13
CA GLN A 36 3.70 9.14 -21.08
C GLN A 36 4.14 7.70 -21.34
N THR A 37 3.76 6.74 -20.47
CA THR A 37 4.19 5.35 -20.57
C THR A 37 3.16 4.52 -21.35
N PRO A 38 3.55 3.84 -22.45
CA PRO A 38 2.66 2.93 -23.16
C PRO A 38 2.14 1.81 -22.26
N SER A 39 0.87 1.43 -22.45
CA SER A 39 0.22 0.35 -21.68
C SER A 39 0.99 -0.97 -21.73
N ASP A 40 1.58 -1.27 -22.88
CA ASP A 40 2.32 -2.52 -23.11
C ASP A 40 3.62 -2.55 -22.29
N SER A 41 4.28 -1.40 -22.15
CA SER A 41 5.48 -1.26 -21.31
C SER A 41 5.14 -1.46 -19.83
N ILE A 42 3.99 -0.93 -19.38
CA ILE A 42 3.48 -1.15 -18.02
C ILE A 42 3.19 -2.64 -17.79
N ALA A 43 2.51 -3.30 -18.73
CA ALA A 43 2.22 -4.73 -18.64
C ALA A 43 3.49 -5.59 -18.61
N GLN A 44 4.48 -5.26 -19.44
CA GLN A 44 5.78 -5.93 -19.45
C GLN A 44 6.50 -5.78 -18.12
N LYS A 45 6.57 -4.56 -17.57
CA LYS A 45 7.18 -4.30 -16.26
C LYS A 45 6.50 -5.06 -15.13
N LYS A 46 5.18 -5.23 -15.20
CA LYS A 46 4.44 -6.07 -14.26
C LYS A 46 4.89 -7.53 -14.32
N GLN A 47 4.97 -8.10 -15.53
CA GLN A 47 5.42 -9.49 -15.71
C GLN A 47 6.86 -9.69 -15.23
N GLU A 48 7.75 -8.73 -15.50
CA GLU A 48 9.13 -8.73 -15.01
C GLU A 48 9.17 -8.73 -13.47
N ALA A 49 8.36 -7.88 -12.82
CA ALA A 49 8.27 -7.82 -11.36
C ALA A 49 7.74 -9.13 -10.76
N GLU A 50 6.69 -9.71 -11.33
CA GLU A 50 6.14 -11.01 -10.89
C GLU A 50 7.15 -12.15 -11.05
N ALA A 51 7.89 -12.18 -12.16
CA ALA A 51 8.95 -13.16 -12.38
C ALA A 51 10.10 -12.98 -11.37
N LEU A 52 10.45 -11.73 -11.04
CA LEU A 52 11.42 -11.43 -10.01
C LEU A 52 10.95 -11.95 -8.65
N PHE A 53 9.70 -11.67 -8.25
CA PHE A 53 9.13 -12.14 -6.98
C PHE A 53 9.11 -13.66 -6.85
N ARG A 54 8.78 -14.38 -7.93
CA ARG A 54 8.92 -15.85 -8.01
C ARG A 54 10.35 -16.28 -7.73
N ARG A 55 11.32 -15.62 -8.37
CA ARG A 55 12.74 -15.98 -8.26
C ARG A 55 13.33 -15.73 -6.87
N ILE A 56 12.92 -14.66 -6.19
CA ILE A 56 13.44 -14.31 -4.86
C ILE A 56 12.64 -14.93 -3.70
N GLY A 57 11.61 -15.73 -4.00
CA GLY A 57 10.84 -16.46 -2.99
C GLY A 57 9.93 -15.57 -2.14
N ILE A 58 9.43 -14.44 -2.68
CA ILE A 58 8.38 -13.65 -2.01
C ILE A 58 7.04 -14.35 -2.26
N THR A 59 6.81 -15.43 -1.52
CA THR A 59 5.57 -16.21 -1.50
C THR A 59 4.92 -16.15 -0.12
N PHE A 60 3.61 -16.39 -0.07
CA PHE A 60 2.91 -16.59 1.20
C PHE A 60 2.22 -17.96 1.20
N ALA A 61 2.23 -18.61 2.36
CA ALA A 61 1.60 -19.90 2.55
C ALA A 61 0.07 -19.73 2.61
N VAL A 62 -0.66 -20.49 1.81
CA VAL A 62 -2.13 -20.57 1.89
C VAL A 62 -2.49 -21.90 2.54
N TYR A 63 -2.94 -21.85 3.79
CA TYR A 63 -3.51 -23.01 4.46
C TYR A 63 -5.02 -23.03 4.21
N GLY A 64 -5.46 -23.83 3.23
CA GLY A 64 -6.88 -24.05 2.93
C GLY A 64 -7.12 -24.64 1.54
N GLU A 65 -7.81 -25.79 1.51
CA GLU A 65 -8.38 -26.50 0.34
C GLU A 65 -7.43 -26.82 -0.82
N GLY A 66 -6.59 -27.85 -0.64
CA GLY A 66 -6.09 -28.74 -1.72
C GLY A 66 -5.28 -28.11 -2.87
N GLY A 67 -5.03 -26.81 -2.83
CA GLY A 67 -4.28 -26.07 -3.83
C GLY A 67 -2.80 -25.90 -3.49
N ASP A 68 -2.08 -25.29 -4.43
CA ASP A 68 -0.65 -25.04 -4.34
C ASP A 68 -0.30 -24.28 -3.04
N VAL A 69 0.66 -24.82 -2.29
CA VAL A 69 0.96 -24.43 -0.89
C VAL A 69 1.51 -23.00 -0.81
N GLU A 70 1.98 -22.47 -1.94
CA GLU A 70 2.60 -21.15 -2.03
C GLU A 70 1.92 -20.30 -3.13
N ARG A 71 1.53 -19.08 -2.77
CA ARG A 71 1.07 -18.07 -3.73
C ARG A 71 1.99 -16.86 -3.73
N LEU A 72 2.11 -16.22 -4.89
CA LEU A 72 2.82 -14.95 -5.02
C LEU A 72 2.04 -13.84 -4.34
N ILE A 73 2.75 -13.00 -3.59
CA ILE A 73 2.18 -11.74 -3.10
C ILE A 73 1.81 -10.89 -4.33
N PRO A 74 0.56 -10.42 -4.45
CA PRO A 74 0.16 -9.56 -5.56
C PRO A 74 0.94 -8.24 -5.47
N PHE A 75 1.53 -7.84 -6.59
CA PHE A 75 2.29 -6.60 -6.69
C PHE A 75 1.45 -5.51 -7.37
N ASP A 76 1.43 -4.34 -6.74
CA ASP A 76 0.88 -3.11 -7.34
C ASP A 76 2.03 -2.25 -7.86
N MET A 77 1.95 -1.86 -9.13
CA MET A 77 2.92 -0.96 -9.75
C MET A 77 2.65 0.51 -9.42
N MET A 78 1.43 0.85 -9.00
CA MET A 78 1.06 2.22 -8.68
C MET A 78 1.56 2.55 -7.27
N PRO A 79 2.50 3.50 -7.12
CA PRO A 79 3.04 3.81 -5.81
C PRO A 79 2.00 4.53 -4.95
N ARG A 80 2.02 4.23 -3.65
CA ARG A 80 1.35 5.09 -2.66
C ARG A 80 2.30 6.18 -2.21
N VAL A 81 2.06 7.40 -2.69
CA VAL A 81 2.95 8.54 -2.42
C VAL A 81 2.60 9.13 -1.05
N PHE A 82 3.63 9.38 -0.25
CA PHE A 82 3.53 10.15 0.99
C PHE A 82 4.41 11.39 0.87
N THR A 83 3.86 12.56 1.17
CA THR A 83 4.68 13.76 1.34
C THR A 83 5.55 13.65 2.57
N GLU A 84 6.64 14.41 2.61
CA GLU A 84 7.54 14.46 3.76
C GLU A 84 6.78 14.79 5.06
N ARG A 85 5.85 15.76 4.99
CA ARG A 85 5.07 16.19 6.14
C ARG A 85 4.15 15.09 6.66
N GLU A 86 3.49 14.36 5.77
CA GLU A 86 2.64 13.21 6.13
C GLU A 86 3.49 12.11 6.76
N TRP A 87 4.61 11.77 6.14
CA TRP A 87 5.52 10.75 6.65
C TRP A 87 6.06 11.08 8.04
N ARG A 88 6.55 12.31 8.26
CA ARG A 88 7.03 12.76 9.58
C ARG A 88 5.96 12.66 10.65
N ARG A 89 4.69 12.92 10.32
CA ARG A 89 3.58 12.77 11.27
C ARG A 89 3.30 11.30 11.57
N LEU A 90 3.21 10.47 10.53
CA LEU A 90 2.96 9.03 10.64
C LEU A 90 4.07 8.35 11.44
N GLU A 91 5.33 8.58 11.09
CA GLU A 91 6.49 7.99 11.75
C GLU A 91 6.49 8.26 13.27
N ARG A 92 6.27 9.52 13.67
CA ARG A 92 6.21 9.88 15.09
C ARG A 92 5.05 9.18 15.81
N GLY A 93 3.87 9.15 15.19
CA GLY A 93 2.69 8.50 15.77
C GLY A 93 2.87 6.99 15.90
N VAL A 94 3.44 6.33 14.90
CA VAL A 94 3.72 4.89 14.92
C VAL A 94 4.74 4.56 16.02
N LYS A 95 5.84 5.32 16.13
CA LYS A 95 6.85 5.14 17.18
C LYS A 95 6.26 5.35 18.58
N GLN A 96 5.44 6.38 18.76
CA GLN A 96 4.75 6.63 20.03
C GLN A 96 3.83 5.46 20.39
N ARG A 97 2.99 5.01 19.44
CA ARG A 97 2.05 3.91 19.65
C ARG A 97 2.76 2.60 19.98
N ALA A 98 3.84 2.28 19.28
CA ALA A 98 4.64 1.09 19.56
C ALA A 98 5.21 1.11 20.99
N ARG A 99 5.72 2.26 21.45
CA ARG A 99 6.22 2.41 22.83
C ARG A 99 5.11 2.23 23.87
N ALA A 100 3.95 2.83 23.63
CA ALA A 100 2.79 2.70 24.52
C ALA A 100 2.30 1.24 24.60
N LEU A 101 2.21 0.55 23.46
CA LEU A 101 1.83 -0.86 23.42
C LEU A 101 2.85 -1.76 24.14
N ASN A 102 4.14 -1.51 23.96
CA ASN A 102 5.17 -2.27 24.67
C ASN A 102 5.11 -2.05 26.19
N ALA A 103 4.91 -0.80 26.63
CA ALA A 103 4.73 -0.48 28.04
C ALA A 103 3.45 -1.10 28.62
N PHE A 104 2.35 -1.08 27.86
CA PHE A 104 1.09 -1.72 28.24
C PHE A 104 1.26 -3.23 28.41
N LEU A 105 1.88 -3.91 27.45
CA LEU A 105 2.15 -5.34 27.55
C LEU A 105 3.02 -5.66 28.77
N TYR A 106 4.06 -4.87 28.99
CA TYR A 106 4.90 -5.03 30.18
C TYR A 106 4.08 -4.87 31.46
N ASP A 107 3.25 -3.85 31.55
CA ASP A 107 2.45 -3.60 32.75
C ASP A 107 1.47 -4.75 33.03
N VAL A 108 0.69 -5.19 32.03
CA VAL A 108 -0.32 -6.26 32.18
C VAL A 108 0.29 -7.58 32.64
N TYR A 109 1.49 -7.92 32.18
CA TYR A 109 2.18 -9.16 32.60
C TYR A 109 3.01 -9.03 33.88
N HIS A 110 3.04 -7.86 34.52
CA HIS A 110 3.79 -7.63 35.76
C HIS A 110 2.91 -7.01 36.85
N ARG A 111 3.00 -5.68 37.01
CA ARG A 111 2.37 -4.97 38.14
C ARG A 111 0.88 -4.73 37.92
N ALA A 112 0.44 -4.77 36.66
CA ALA A 112 -0.93 -4.55 36.21
C ALA A 112 -1.52 -3.25 36.77
N GLU A 113 -0.71 -2.18 36.84
CA GLU A 113 -1.11 -0.88 37.38
C GLU A 113 -2.30 -0.31 36.61
N ILE A 114 -2.33 -0.47 35.27
CA ILE A 114 -3.41 0.01 34.41
C ILE A 114 -4.76 -0.70 34.66
N ILE A 115 -4.76 -1.90 35.23
CA ILE A 115 -5.98 -2.65 35.56
C ILE A 115 -6.50 -2.25 36.95
N ARG A 116 -5.59 -1.82 37.84
CA ARG A 116 -5.90 -1.43 39.23
C ARG A 116 -6.36 0.02 39.36
N ALA A 117 -6.18 0.83 38.32
CA ALA A 117 -6.54 2.25 38.26
C ALA A 117 -8.04 2.49 38.11
#